data_AF-A0A7D3XAC5-F1
#
_entry.id   AF-A0A7D3XAC5-F1
#
_cell.length_a   1.000
_cell.length_b   1.000
_cell.length_c   1.000
_cell.angle_alpha   90.00
_cell.angle_beta   90.00
_cell.angle_gamma   90.00
#
_symmetry.space_group_name_H-M   'P 1'
#
loop_
_entity.id
_entity.type
_entity.pdbx_description
1 polymer ?
#
loop_
_entity_poly.entity_id
_entity_poly.type
_entity_poly.pdbx_seq_one_letter_code
_entity_poly.pdbx_strand_id
1 'polypeptide(L)' 'MLTRKPYRRSDYAFLAENYQHAPAPALAQALGRTPGSLYRFISRHPELRKQGKS' A
#
# COMPACT_ATOMS: atom_id res chain seq x y z
N MET A 1 -17.07 1.70 -16.56
CA MET A 1 -15.77 2.39 -16.43
C MET A 1 -15.17 2.04 -15.08
N LEU A 2 -14.05 1.30 -14.99
CA LEU A 2 -13.35 1.12 -13.72
C LEU A 2 -12.61 2.42 -13.39
N THR A 3 -13.27 3.33 -12.67
CA THR A 3 -12.65 4.53 -12.14
C THR A 3 -11.56 4.11 -11.16
N ARG A 4 -10.29 4.29 -11.55
CA ARG A 4 -9.14 4.02 -10.69
C ARG A 4 -9.25 4.95 -9.48
N LYS A 5 -9.60 4.41 -8.31
CA LYS A 5 -9.65 5.18 -7.06
C LYS A 5 -8.24 5.76 -6.82
N PRO A 6 -8.04 7.08 -6.71
CA PRO A 6 -6.71 7.62 -6.40
C PRO A 6 -6.32 7.23 -4.97
N TYR A 7 -5.03 7.02 -4.70
CA TYR A 7 -4.54 6.90 -3.33
C TYR A 7 -4.59 8.28 -2.67
N ARG A 8 -5.19 8.36 -1.48
CA ARG A 8 -5.27 9.58 -0.68
C ARG A 8 -4.11 9.62 0.32
N ARG A 9 -3.85 10.80 0.88
CA ARG A 9 -2.90 10.95 1.99
C ARG A 9 -3.22 10.04 3.18
N SER A 10 -4.49 9.78 3.45
CA SER A 10 -4.93 8.84 4.49
C SER A 10 -4.52 7.40 4.19
N ASP A 11 -4.62 6.95 2.93
CA ASP A 11 -4.16 5.62 2.52
C ASP A 11 -2.63 5.51 2.71
N TYR A 12 -1.92 6.60 2.41
CA TYR A 12 -0.47 6.67 2.59
C TYR A 12 -0.07 6.57 4.07
N ALA A 13 -0.70 7.34 4.96
CA ALA A 13 -0.45 7.27 6.40
C ALA A 13 -0.73 5.86 6.96
N PHE A 14 -1.87 5.27 6.57
CA PHE A 14 -2.22 3.90 6.94
C PHE A 14 -1.16 2.90 6.50
N LEU A 15 -0.67 3.00 5.27
CA LEU A 15 0.38 2.12 4.76
C LEU A 15 1.72 2.38 5.47
N ALA A 16 2.10 3.63 5.72
CA ALA A 16 3.34 3.94 6.43
C ALA A 16 3.39 3.29 7.83
N GLU A 17 2.27 3.31 8.55
CA GLU A 17 2.15 2.71 9.88
C GLU A 17 2.02 1.18 9.82
N ASN A 18 1.21 0.63 8.92
CA ASN A 18 0.83 -0.79 8.97
C ASN A 18 1.66 -1.70 8.05
N TYR A 19 2.32 -1.15 7.01
CA TYR A 19 3.07 -1.93 6.02
C TYR A 19 4.27 -2.68 6.61
N GLN A 20 4.80 -2.23 7.74
CA GLN A 20 5.86 -2.94 8.45
C GLN A 20 5.34 -4.14 9.24
N HIS A 21 4.09 -4.08 9.73
CA HIS A 21 3.49 -5.06 10.63
C HIS A 21 2.60 -6.09 9.93
N ALA A 22 2.04 -5.77 8.76
CA ALA A 22 1.12 -6.63 8.03
C ALA A 22 1.55 -6.84 6.58
N PRO A 23 1.21 -7.99 5.97
CA PRO A 23 1.52 -8.25 4.58
C PRO A 23 0.64 -7.39 3.65
N ALA A 24 1.21 -6.99 2.51
CA ALA A 24 0.54 -6.21 1.46
C ALA A 24 -0.89 -6.70 1.10
N PRO A 25 -1.17 -8.02 0.90
CA PRO A 25 -2.53 -8.47 0.59
C PRO A 25 -3.56 -8.15 1.68
N ALA A 26 -3.19 -8.22 2.97
CA ALA A 26 -4.09 -7.87 4.07
C ALA A 26 -4.39 -6.36 4.10
N LEU A 27 -3.36 -5.54 3.86
CA LEU A 27 -3.50 -4.09 3.77
C LEU A 27 -4.31 -3.65 2.56
N ALA A 28 -4.16 -4.36 1.44
CA ALA A 28 -4.98 -4.12 0.25
C ALA A 28 -6.45 -4.39 0.56
N GLN A 29 -6.76 -5.50 1.25
CA GLN A 29 -8.14 -5.76 1.70
C GLN A 29 -8.66 -4.67 2.63
N ALA A 30 -7.87 -4.24 3.62
CA ALA A 30 -8.27 -3.16 4.54
C ALA A 30 -8.57 -1.84 3.82
N LEU A 31 -7.83 -1.53 2.75
CA LEU A 31 -8.05 -0.34 1.92
C LEU A 31 -9.14 -0.53 0.85
N GLY A 32 -9.75 -1.72 0.74
CA GLY A 32 -10.70 -2.06 -0.32
C GLY A 32 -10.06 -2.02 -1.71
N ARG A 33 -8.81 -2.47 -1.82
CA ARG A 33 -7.97 -2.46 -3.02
C ARG A 33 -7.56 -3.87 -3.41
N THR A 34 -7.14 -4.02 -4.67
CA THR A 34 -6.46 -5.25 -5.10
C THR A 34 -4.98 -5.22 -4.67
N PRO A 35 -4.40 -6.38 -4.32
CA PRO A 35 -2.97 -6.47 -4.01
C PRO A 35 -2.10 -5.91 -5.13
N GLY A 36 -2.43 -6.18 -6.40
CA GLY A 36 -1.69 -5.66 -7.55
C GLY A 36 -1.69 -4.13 -7.65
N SER A 37 -2.79 -3.46 -7.31
CA SER A 37 -2.83 -1.99 -7.22
C SER A 37 -1.88 -1.49 -6.14
N LEU A 38 -1.87 -2.17 -4.99
CA LEU A 38 -1.04 -1.79 -3.86
C LEU A 38 0.45 -2.01 -4.14
N TYR A 39 0.84 -3.14 -4.72
CA TYR A 39 2.23 -3.38 -5.14
C TYR A 39 2.73 -2.33 -6.13
N ARG A 40 1.90 -1.96 -7.12
CA ARG A 40 2.25 -0.89 -8.07
C ARG A 40 2.43 0.45 -7.36
N PHE A 41 1.61 0.74 -6.35
CA PHE A 41 1.74 1.95 -5.54
C PHE A 41 3.03 1.95 -4.75
N ILE A 42 3.30 0.91 -3.96
CA ILE A 42 4.52 0.79 -3.14
C ILE A 42 5.79 0.81 -4.00
N SER A 43 5.76 0.20 -5.19
CA SER A 43 6.88 0.24 -6.13
C SER A 43 7.23 1.67 -6.59
N ARG A 44 6.28 2.61 -6.56
CA ARG A 44 6.48 4.03 -6.88
C ARG A 44 6.77 4.88 -5.63
N HIS A 45 6.62 4.30 -4.45
CA HIS A 45 6.75 4.92 -3.14
C HIS A 45 7.80 4.16 -2.32
N PRO A 46 9.10 4.25 -2.69
CA PRO A 46 10.16 3.49 -2.04
C PRO A 46 10.29 3.82 -0.55
N GLU A 47 9.86 4.99 -0.10
CA GLU A 47 9.81 5.34 1.32
C GLU A 47 8.85 4.48 2.15
N LEU A 48 7.85 3.85 1.52
CA LEU A 48 6.97 2.87 2.17
C LEU A 48 7.55 1.45 2.16
N ARG A 49 8.63 1.18 1.41
CA ARG A 49 9.22 -0.16 1.39
C ARG A 49 9.79 -0.44 2.77
N LYS A 50 9.43 -1.60 3.30
CA LYS A 50 10.03 -2.19 4.50
C LYS A 50 11.54 -2.10 4.30
N GLN A 51 12.22 -1.29 5.11
CA GLN A 51 13.69 -1.24 5.17
C GLN A 51 14.18 -2.56 5.77
N GLY A 52 13.97 -3.65 5.04
CA GLY A 52 14.64 -4.92 5.29
C GLY A 52 16.08 -4.74 4.83
N LYS A 53 16.93 -4.26 5.73
CA LYS A 53 18.31 -4.72 5.75
C LYS A 53 18.26 -6.24 5.93
N SER A 54 18.63 -6.97 4.89
CA SER A 54 19.42 -8.20 5.01
C SER A 54 20.32 -8.25 3.79
#